data_AF-A0A6B2LIN7-F1
#
_entry.id   AF-A0A6B2LIN7-F1
#
_cell.length_a   1.000
_cell.length_b   1.000
_cell.length_c   1.000
_cell.angle_alpha   90.00
_cell.angle_beta   90.00
_cell.angle_gamma   90.00
#
_symmetry.space_group_name_H-M   'P 1'
#
loop_
_entity.id
_entity.type
_entity.pdbx_description
1 polymer ?
#
loop_
_entity_poly.entity_id
_entity_poly.type
_entity_poly.pdbx_seq_one_letter_code
_entity_poly.pdbx_strand_id
1 'polypeptide(L)'
;MEDITLPQNTPLFLRFSKSNGAFIPSYSAIPSSYPMKQPIEEVKDIDNFLKLLPSSLHQQITGYLEKNQNTKLIEVLIDIKKSALIKFSDIEVNTGLEISIEEAIAKLKQVLKSGPNEDVFSISNQCGIPESFHYVSCIRNRKSQVIGLTYHYEEHKGGCSNIIQDLVTGNNSILFIGPKGVGKTSILRDLCIQLT
;
A
#
# COMPACT_ATOMS: atom_id res chain seq x y z
N MET A 1 -35.24 18.74 -19.05
CA MET A 1 -33.78 18.88 -19.16
C MET A 1 -33.36 19.65 -17.92
N GLU A 2 -33.06 18.94 -16.84
CA GLU A 2 -32.52 19.55 -15.63
C GLU A 2 -31.02 19.29 -15.63
N ASP A 3 -30.24 20.37 -15.66
CA ASP A 3 -28.79 20.34 -15.57
C ASP A 3 -28.39 19.90 -14.16
N ILE A 4 -27.91 18.66 -14.05
CA ILE A 4 -27.32 18.13 -12.83
C ILE A 4 -25.90 18.67 -12.73
N THR A 5 -25.72 19.79 -12.03
CA THR A 5 -24.41 20.28 -11.63
C THR A 5 -23.80 19.33 -10.60
N LEU A 6 -22.88 18.47 -11.04
CA LEU A 6 -22.10 17.59 -10.17
C LEU A 6 -21.04 18.41 -9.40
N PRO A 7 -20.84 18.17 -8.09
CA PRO A 7 -19.72 18.74 -7.36
C PRO A 7 -18.40 18.21 -7.95
N GLN A 8 -17.43 19.10 -8.15
CA GLN A 8 -16.22 18.89 -8.96
C GLN A 8 -15.24 17.81 -8.46
N ASN A 9 -15.59 17.04 -7.44
CA ASN A 9 -14.68 16.08 -6.80
C ASN A 9 -15.32 14.71 -6.50
N THR A 10 -16.33 14.32 -7.28
CA THR A 10 -17.04 13.03 -7.10
C THR A 10 -16.41 11.95 -8.01
N PRO A 11 -15.99 10.78 -7.49
CA PRO A 11 -15.47 9.71 -8.33
C PRO A 11 -16.57 9.18 -9.27
N LEU A 12 -16.22 9.04 -10.55
CA LEU A 12 -17.12 8.56 -11.61
C LEU A 12 -16.75 7.11 -11.99
N PHE A 13 -17.76 6.27 -12.25
CA PHE A 13 -17.57 4.86 -12.59
C PHE A 13 -18.17 4.54 -13.97
N LEU A 14 -17.49 3.66 -14.72
CA LEU A 14 -17.94 3.14 -16.01
C LEU A 14 -18.03 1.61 -15.95
N ARG A 15 -19.16 1.05 -16.39
CA ARG A 15 -19.43 -0.40 -16.40
C ARG A 15 -19.36 -0.93 -17.83
N PHE A 16 -18.66 -2.04 -18.05
CA PHE A 16 -18.64 -2.74 -19.34
C PHE A 16 -19.38 -4.08 -19.25
N SER A 17 -20.29 -4.32 -20.20
CA SER A 17 -20.96 -5.62 -20.42
C SER A 17 -20.56 -6.17 -21.77
N LYS A 18 -20.33 -7.50 -21.85
CA LYS A 18 -20.01 -8.20 -23.11
C LYS A 18 -21.15 -8.19 -24.15
N SER A 19 -22.37 -7.81 -23.77
CA SER A 19 -23.54 -8.04 -24.61
C SER A 19 -23.82 -6.98 -25.67
N ASN A 20 -23.36 -5.73 -25.55
CA ASN A 20 -23.64 -4.69 -26.56
C ASN A 20 -22.47 -3.69 -26.64
N GLY A 21 -21.81 -3.64 -27.79
CA GLY A 21 -20.54 -2.94 -28.08
C GLY A 21 -20.51 -1.41 -27.96
N ALA A 22 -21.40 -0.81 -27.17
CA ALA A 22 -21.35 0.57 -26.66
C ALA A 22 -22.61 0.73 -25.79
N PHE A 23 -22.57 1.36 -24.60
CA PHE A 23 -23.75 2.06 -24.06
C PHE A 23 -23.46 3.00 -22.86
N ILE A 24 -24.45 3.88 -22.67
CA ILE A 24 -24.59 5.14 -21.93
C ILE A 24 -23.96 5.23 -20.52
N PRO A 25 -23.28 6.36 -20.18
CA PRO A 25 -22.86 6.66 -18.82
C PRO A 25 -24.10 6.93 -17.95
N SER A 26 -24.42 6.02 -17.04
CA SER A 26 -25.43 6.29 -16.00
C SER A 26 -24.73 6.85 -14.77
N TYR A 27 -24.91 8.16 -14.58
CA TYR A 27 -24.53 8.86 -13.36
C TYR A 27 -25.57 8.53 -12.29
N SER A 28 -25.18 7.76 -11.27
CA SER A 28 -25.95 7.71 -10.02
C SER A 28 -25.05 8.24 -8.90
N ALA A 29 -25.50 9.31 -8.25
CA ALA A 29 -24.88 9.81 -7.04
C ALA A 29 -24.97 8.73 -5.96
N ILE A 30 -23.92 8.55 -5.18
CA ILE A 30 -23.88 7.61 -4.06
C ILE A 30 -24.93 8.08 -3.03
N PRO A 31 -26.02 7.34 -2.76
CA PRO A 31 -26.92 7.68 -1.66
C PRO A 31 -26.18 7.65 -0.33
N SER A 32 -26.45 8.63 0.53
CA SER A 32 -25.83 8.80 1.85
C SER A 32 -26.04 7.63 2.82
N SER A 33 -26.80 6.62 2.42
CA SER A 33 -27.17 5.44 3.20
C SER A 33 -26.28 4.21 2.95
N TYR A 34 -25.19 4.31 2.17
CA TYR A 34 -24.28 3.17 1.99
C TYR A 34 -23.59 2.82 3.33
N PRO A 35 -23.76 1.59 3.84
CA PRO A 35 -23.12 1.19 5.07
C PRO A 35 -21.60 1.11 4.84
N MET A 36 -20.85 2.07 5.37
CA MET A 36 -19.40 1.93 5.47
C MET A 36 -19.13 0.77 6.44
N LYS A 37 -18.69 -0.38 5.92
CA LYS A 37 -18.16 -1.46 6.76
C LYS A 37 -17.00 -0.90 7.59
N GLN A 38 -16.98 -1.26 8.87
CA GLN A 38 -15.93 -0.85 9.79
C GLN A 38 -14.54 -1.28 9.27
N PRO A 39 -13.47 -0.53 9.59
CA PRO A 39 -12.11 -0.87 9.19
C PRO A 39 -11.76 -2.29 9.64
N ILE A 40 -11.10 -3.05 8.76
CA ILE A 40 -10.60 -4.39 9.04
C ILE A 40 -9.44 -4.26 10.05
N GLU A 41 -9.36 -5.17 11.01
CA GLU A 41 -8.46 -5.18 12.19
C GLU A 41 -7.03 -4.62 11.94
N GLU A 42 -6.75 -3.45 12.52
CA GLU A 42 -5.45 -2.74 12.43
C GLU A 42 -4.24 -3.57 12.93
N VAL A 43 -4.46 -4.51 13.86
CA VAL A 43 -3.38 -5.24 14.55
C VAL A 43 -2.63 -6.22 13.63
N LYS A 44 -3.31 -6.81 12.63
CA LYS A 44 -2.67 -7.80 11.73
C LYS A 44 -1.72 -7.19 10.70
N ASP A 45 -1.92 -5.92 10.36
CA ASP A 45 -1.20 -5.25 9.27
C ASP A 45 0.25 -4.97 9.64
N ILE A 46 0.49 -4.42 10.84
CA ILE A 46 1.85 -4.13 11.30
C ILE A 46 2.70 -5.40 11.48
N ASP A 47 2.12 -6.50 11.97
CA ASP A 47 2.85 -7.77 12.11
C ASP A 47 3.31 -8.31 10.76
N ASN A 48 2.52 -8.11 9.70
CA ASN A 48 2.91 -8.50 8.35
C ASN A 48 4.01 -7.60 7.80
N PHE A 49 3.96 -6.30 8.08
CA PHE A 49 5.04 -5.37 7.74
C PHE A 49 6.35 -5.73 8.43
N LEU A 50 6.32 -6.02 9.74
CA LEU A 50 7.53 -6.33 10.51
C LEU A 50 8.23 -7.62 10.04
N LYS A 51 7.49 -8.56 9.43
CA LYS A 51 8.09 -9.76 8.80
C LYS A 51 9.00 -9.42 7.63
N LEU A 52 8.81 -8.27 6.96
CA LEU A 52 9.65 -7.81 5.84
C LEU A 52 11.05 -7.38 6.27
N LEU A 53 11.22 -7.07 7.55
CA LEU A 53 12.46 -6.54 8.11
C LEU A 53 13.34 -7.65 8.67
N PRO A 54 14.67 -7.43 8.71
CA PRO A 54 15.59 -8.24 9.53
C PRO A 54 15.13 -8.32 10.98
N SER A 55 15.42 -9.45 11.64
CA SER A 55 14.91 -9.75 12.99
C SER A 55 15.33 -8.73 14.05
N SER A 56 16.52 -8.15 13.91
CA SER A 56 17.04 -7.12 14.80
C SER A 56 16.20 -5.84 14.77
N LEU A 57 15.81 -5.37 13.58
CA LEU A 57 14.94 -4.21 13.42
C LEU A 57 13.52 -4.51 13.88
N HIS A 58 12.99 -5.69 13.53
CA HIS A 58 11.69 -6.14 14.01
C HIS A 58 11.62 -6.03 15.54
N GLN A 59 12.57 -6.63 16.26
CA GLN A 59 12.56 -6.62 17.73
C GLN A 59 12.63 -5.20 18.33
N GLN A 60 13.43 -4.31 17.73
CA GLN A 60 13.51 -2.93 18.21
C GLN A 60 12.21 -2.16 17.99
N ILE A 61 11.56 -2.33 16.83
CA ILE A 61 10.29 -1.66 16.54
C ILE A 61 9.21 -2.17 17.49
N THR A 62 9.08 -3.48 17.66
CA THR A 62 8.10 -4.08 18.59
C THR A 62 8.31 -3.56 20.01
N GLY A 63 9.55 -3.61 20.52
CA GLY A 63 9.85 -3.14 21.87
C GLY A 63 9.62 -1.63 22.07
N TYR A 64 9.73 -0.83 21.00
CA TYR A 64 9.40 0.59 21.05
C TYR A 64 7.88 0.82 21.08
N LEU A 65 7.12 0.15 20.22
CA LEU A 65 5.67 0.26 20.14
C LEU A 65 4.97 -0.24 21.42
N GLU A 66 5.48 -1.32 22.04
CA GLU A 66 4.97 -1.81 23.33
C GLU A 66 5.07 -0.77 24.45
N LYS A 67 6.13 0.03 24.45
CA LYS A 67 6.36 1.11 25.43
C LYS A 67 5.58 2.38 25.09
N ASN A 68 5.24 2.58 23.82
CA ASN A 68 4.65 3.81 23.30
C ASN A 68 3.39 3.49 22.46
N GLN A 69 2.31 3.12 23.15
CA GLN A 69 1.08 2.62 22.50
C GLN A 69 0.36 3.62 21.57
N ASN A 70 0.61 4.92 21.73
CA ASN A 70 -0.02 5.96 20.90
C ASN A 70 0.80 6.32 19.66
N THR A 71 1.96 5.70 19.50
CA THR A 71 2.89 6.03 18.44
C THR A 71 2.70 5.10 17.26
N LYS A 72 2.76 5.65 16.05
CA LYS A 72 2.65 4.87 14.80
C LYS A 72 3.99 4.81 14.10
N LEU A 73 4.33 3.63 13.58
CA LEU A 73 5.44 3.49 12.65
C LEU A 73 5.11 4.26 11.36
N ILE A 74 6.11 4.89 10.76
CA ILE A 74 5.97 5.56 9.45
C ILE A 74 6.94 4.91 8.47
N GLU A 75 8.23 4.94 8.77
CA GLU A 75 9.26 4.48 7.84
C GLU A 75 10.43 3.80 8.55
N VAL A 76 11.11 2.90 7.85
CA VAL A 76 12.38 2.31 8.28
C VAL A 76 13.41 2.50 7.17
N LEU A 77 14.51 3.18 7.50
CA LEU A 77 15.58 3.53 6.58
C LEU A 77 16.80 2.66 6.86
N ILE A 78 17.34 2.05 5.81
CA ILE A 78 18.56 1.25 5.85
C ILE A 78 19.49 1.77 4.75
N ASP A 79 20.64 2.29 5.15
CA ASP A 79 21.64 2.87 4.25
C ASP A 79 22.99 2.17 4.45
N ILE A 80 23.77 2.05 3.38
CA ILE A 80 25.12 1.49 3.47
C ILE A 80 26.00 2.33 4.44
N LYS A 81 26.72 1.65 5.34
CA LYS A 81 27.63 2.25 6.34
C LYS A 81 26.96 3.27 7.27
N LYS A 82 25.65 3.15 7.50
CA LYS A 82 24.94 3.94 8.50
C LYS A 82 24.13 3.02 9.38
N SER A 83 23.90 3.44 10.61
CA SER A 83 22.91 2.83 11.47
C SER A 83 21.52 3.04 10.88
N ALA A 84 20.67 2.01 10.96
CA ALA A 84 19.29 2.11 10.50
C ALA A 84 18.52 3.15 11.33
N LEU A 85 17.57 3.80 10.68
CA LEU A 85 16.77 4.86 11.29
C LEU A 85 15.30 4.48 11.18
N ILE A 86 14.58 4.54 12.29
CA ILE A 86 13.16 4.25 12.35
C ILE A 86 12.43 5.56 12.59
N LYS A 87 11.50 5.88 11.71
CA LYS A 87 10.64 7.04 11.84
C LYS A 87 9.28 6.61 12.39
N PHE A 88 8.93 7.18 13.52
CA PHE A 88 7.62 7.10 14.12
C PHE A 88 6.88 8.44 13.95
N SER A 89 5.60 8.47 14.28
CA SER A 89 4.73 9.66 14.17
C SER A 89 5.15 10.84 15.04
N ASP A 90 5.86 10.57 16.11
CA ASP A 90 6.29 11.50 17.15
C ASP A 90 7.81 11.72 17.17
N ILE A 91 8.61 10.72 16.77
CA ILE A 91 10.06 10.77 16.85
C ILE A 91 10.76 9.98 15.74
N GLU A 92 12.03 10.33 15.49
CA GLU A 92 12.97 9.53 14.71
C GLU A 92 14.00 8.89 15.65
N VAL A 93 14.14 7.56 15.56
CA VAL A 93 15.03 6.76 16.39
C VAL A 93 16.17 6.21 15.55
N ASN A 94 17.41 6.57 15.90
CA ASN A 94 18.58 5.88 15.39
C ASN A 94 18.78 4.58 16.18
N THR A 95 18.79 3.46 15.47
CA THR A 95 18.85 2.12 16.07
C THR A 95 20.22 1.75 16.64
N GLY A 96 21.28 2.42 16.17
CA GLY A 96 22.67 1.98 16.35
C GLY A 96 23.03 0.69 15.60
N LEU A 97 22.09 0.09 14.86
CA LEU A 97 22.27 -1.16 14.14
C LEU A 97 22.70 -0.89 12.71
N GLU A 98 23.88 -1.36 12.32
CA GLU A 98 24.29 -1.41 10.92
C GLU A 98 23.71 -2.67 10.27
N ILE A 99 22.80 -2.48 9.33
CA ILE A 99 22.15 -3.58 8.62
C ILE A 99 22.72 -3.67 7.21
N SER A 100 23.12 -4.87 6.80
CA SER A 100 23.56 -5.12 5.42
C SER A 100 22.38 -4.97 4.45
N ILE A 101 22.62 -4.29 3.34
CA ILE A 101 21.62 -4.13 2.27
C ILE A 101 21.27 -5.50 1.68
N GLU A 102 22.26 -6.38 1.54
CA GLU A 102 22.09 -7.74 1.05
C GLU A 102 21.20 -8.57 1.98
N GLU A 103 21.39 -8.45 3.30
CA GLU A 103 20.54 -9.11 4.31
C GLU A 103 19.09 -8.63 4.22
N ALA A 104 18.87 -7.31 4.16
CA ALA A 104 17.54 -6.73 4.07
C ALA A 104 16.82 -7.14 2.77
N ILE A 105 17.51 -7.15 1.62
CA ILE A 105 16.95 -7.61 0.35
C ILE A 105 16.65 -9.12 0.38
N ALA A 106 17.54 -9.93 0.95
CA ALA A 106 17.32 -11.37 1.08
C ALA A 106 16.07 -11.66 1.91
N LYS A 107 15.87 -10.92 3.00
CA LYS A 107 14.67 -11.01 3.83
C LYS A 107 13.40 -10.63 3.05
N LEU A 108 13.46 -9.52 2.31
CA LEU A 108 12.36 -9.07 1.46
C LEU A 108 11.98 -10.14 0.41
N LYS A 109 12.97 -10.69 -0.31
CA LYS A 109 12.79 -11.78 -1.28
C LYS A 109 12.15 -13.02 -0.65
N GLN A 110 12.59 -13.40 0.55
CA GLN A 110 12.05 -14.54 1.28
C GLN A 110 10.55 -14.37 1.54
N VAL A 111 10.12 -13.20 2.03
CA VAL A 111 8.71 -12.94 2.34
C VAL A 111 7.87 -12.86 1.07
N LEU A 112 8.38 -12.21 0.03
CA LEU A 112 7.70 -12.07 -1.26
C LEU A 112 7.74 -13.34 -2.11
N LYS A 113 8.41 -14.41 -1.66
CA LYS A 113 8.61 -15.67 -2.39
C LYS A 113 9.20 -15.45 -3.79
N SER A 114 10.07 -14.45 -3.93
CA SER A 114 10.73 -14.11 -5.20
C SER A 114 11.95 -15.01 -5.44
N GLY A 115 12.27 -15.25 -6.72
CA GLY A 115 13.42 -16.07 -7.10
C GLY A 115 14.76 -15.45 -6.65
N PRO A 116 15.81 -16.27 -6.45
CA PRO A 116 17.10 -15.79 -5.97
C PRO A 116 17.74 -14.75 -6.90
N ASN A 117 17.56 -14.92 -8.22
CA ASN A 117 18.12 -14.06 -9.26
C ASN A 117 17.17 -12.94 -9.71
N GLU A 118 15.96 -12.88 -9.19
CA GLU A 118 14.98 -11.87 -9.57
C GLU A 118 15.24 -10.57 -8.81
N ASP A 119 15.07 -9.44 -9.49
CA ASP A 119 15.02 -8.16 -8.81
C ASP A 119 13.60 -7.95 -8.27
N VAL A 120 13.48 -7.69 -6.97
CA VAL A 120 12.18 -7.42 -6.32
C VAL A 120 11.68 -6.01 -6.61
N PHE A 121 12.56 -5.11 -7.06
CA PHE A 121 12.21 -3.73 -7.35
C PHE A 121 11.88 -3.55 -8.83
N SER A 122 10.80 -2.80 -9.08
CA SER A 122 10.41 -2.39 -10.43
C SER A 122 11.36 -1.32 -11.02
N ILE A 123 11.06 -0.88 -12.25
CA ILE A 123 11.81 0.18 -12.95
C ILE A 123 11.79 1.51 -12.16
N SER A 124 10.75 1.76 -11.35
CA SER A 124 10.67 2.95 -10.50
C SER A 124 11.44 2.81 -9.17
N ASN A 125 12.25 1.75 -9.01
CA ASN A 125 12.96 1.42 -7.76
C ASN A 125 12.00 1.21 -6.57
N GLN A 126 10.78 0.74 -6.84
CA GLN A 126 9.77 0.47 -5.83
C GLN A 126 9.31 -0.98 -5.92
N CYS A 127 9.06 -1.57 -4.76
CA CYS A 127 8.45 -2.88 -4.57
C CYS A 127 7.19 -2.70 -3.71
N GLY A 128 6.01 -2.96 -4.28
CA GLY A 128 4.76 -2.97 -3.53
C GLY A 128 4.62 -4.30 -2.79
N ILE A 129 4.17 -4.26 -1.55
CA ILE A 129 3.93 -5.47 -0.77
C ILE A 129 2.51 -5.99 -1.09
N PRO A 130 2.37 -7.27 -1.51
CA PRO A 130 1.07 -7.85 -1.81
C PRO A 130 0.09 -7.67 -0.64
N GLU A 131 -1.19 -7.45 -0.98
CA GLU A 131 -2.28 -7.39 0.03
C GLU A 131 -2.05 -6.34 1.14
N SER A 132 -1.30 -5.27 0.83
CA SER A 132 -1.09 -4.15 1.75
C SER A 132 -0.86 -2.84 0.99
N PHE A 133 -0.87 -1.74 1.73
CA PHE A 133 -0.49 -0.42 1.20
C PHE A 133 1.01 -0.14 1.31
N HIS A 134 1.74 -1.01 2.00
CA HIS A 134 3.16 -0.86 2.22
C HIS A 134 3.94 -0.99 0.92
N TYR A 135 5.07 -0.29 0.87
CA TYR A 135 6.03 -0.46 -0.20
C TYR A 135 7.44 -0.22 0.28
N VAL A 136 8.39 -0.83 -0.41
CA VAL A 136 9.83 -0.62 -0.18
C VAL A 136 10.38 0.11 -1.39
N SER A 137 10.97 1.28 -1.16
CA SER A 137 11.74 1.99 -2.18
C SER A 137 13.23 1.67 -2.01
N CYS A 138 13.98 1.72 -3.10
CA CYS A 138 15.41 1.52 -3.07
C CYS A 138 16.15 2.65 -3.78
N ILE A 139 17.37 2.93 -3.30
CA ILE A 139 18.31 3.83 -3.95
C ILE A 139 19.43 2.99 -4.54
N ARG A 140 19.76 3.26 -5.81
CA ARG A 140 20.82 2.55 -6.54
C ARG A 140 22.00 3.48 -6.83
N ASN A 141 23.20 2.93 -6.83
CA ASN A 141 24.40 3.64 -7.29
C ASN A 141 24.46 3.69 -8.83
N ARG A 142 25.49 4.35 -9.38
CA ARG A 142 25.71 4.45 -10.85
C ARG A 142 25.98 3.10 -11.54
N LYS A 143 26.28 2.05 -10.78
CA LYS A 143 26.43 0.67 -11.26
C LYS A 143 25.13 -0.14 -11.10
N SER A 144 24.00 0.52 -10.82
CA SER A 144 22.69 -0.07 -10.57
C SER A 144 22.61 -1.01 -9.38
N GLN A 145 23.57 -0.95 -8.45
CA GLN A 145 23.53 -1.74 -7.21
C GLN A 145 22.72 -0.98 -6.16
N VAL A 146 21.85 -1.68 -5.43
CA VAL A 146 21.09 -1.10 -4.32
C VAL A 146 22.05 -0.74 -3.18
N ILE A 147 21.97 0.50 -2.70
CA ILE A 147 22.81 1.05 -1.61
C ILE A 147 22.01 1.57 -0.42
N GLY A 148 20.69 1.63 -0.56
CA GLY A 148 19.78 2.07 0.48
C GLY A 148 18.36 1.57 0.22
N LEU A 149 17.60 1.38 1.30
CA LEU A 149 16.22 0.92 1.32
C LEU A 149 15.41 1.82 2.25
N THR A 150 14.18 2.11 1.84
CA THR A 150 13.19 2.76 2.70
C THR A 150 11.91 1.94 2.67
N TYR A 151 11.57 1.35 3.81
CA TYR A 151 10.31 0.65 4.01
C TYR A 151 9.28 1.66 4.48
N HIS A 152 8.21 1.83 3.72
CA HIS A 152 7.12 2.73 4.05
C HIS A 152 5.96 1.91 4.62
N TYR A 153 5.62 2.19 5.88
CA TYR A 153 4.44 1.67 6.53
C TYR A 153 3.28 2.65 6.31
N GLU A 154 2.17 2.12 5.82
CA GLU A 154 0.95 2.87 5.57
C GLU A 154 -0.20 2.10 6.20
N GLU A 155 -0.82 2.68 7.22
CA GLU A 155 -1.99 2.11 7.86
C GLU A 155 -3.17 2.07 6.88
N HIS A 156 -3.73 0.88 6.68
CA HIS A 156 -4.89 0.71 5.83
C HIS A 156 -6.18 1.03 6.59
N LYS A 157 -6.80 2.17 6.30
CA LYS A 157 -8.07 2.59 6.93
C LYS A 157 -9.34 2.01 6.29
N GLY A 158 -9.20 1.31 5.16
CA GLY A 158 -10.27 0.59 4.46
C GLY A 158 -11.48 1.41 4.00
N GLY A 159 -12.31 0.78 3.17
CA GLY A 159 -13.71 1.19 2.94
C GLY A 159 -13.98 2.10 1.75
N CYS A 160 -12.96 2.47 0.97
CA CYS A 160 -13.11 3.13 -0.33
C CYS A 160 -13.73 2.18 -1.37
N SER A 161 -13.43 0.89 -1.30
CA SER A 161 -13.91 -0.18 -2.19
C SER A 161 -15.37 -0.57 -1.94
N ASN A 162 -15.93 -0.26 -0.77
CA ASN A 162 -17.31 -0.62 -0.41
C ASN A 162 -18.34 -0.09 -1.42
N ILE A 163 -18.05 1.06 -2.03
CA ILE A 163 -18.93 1.73 -3.01
C ILE A 163 -19.10 0.89 -4.29
N ILE A 164 -18.14 0.02 -4.60
CA ILE A 164 -18.08 -0.72 -5.86
C ILE A 164 -18.05 -2.24 -5.67
N GLN A 165 -18.26 -2.72 -4.44
CA GLN A 165 -18.18 -4.15 -4.11
C GLN A 165 -19.23 -4.97 -4.88
N ASP A 166 -20.42 -4.41 -5.09
CA ASP A 166 -21.49 -4.96 -5.90
C ASP A 166 -21.13 -5.03 -7.40
N LEU A 167 -20.31 -4.10 -7.90
CA LEU A 167 -19.83 -4.12 -9.27
C LEU A 167 -18.77 -5.20 -9.49
N VAL A 168 -17.86 -5.37 -8.53
CA VAL A 168 -16.71 -6.29 -8.62
C VAL A 168 -17.11 -7.76 -8.44
N THR A 169 -18.19 -8.03 -7.70
CA THR A 169 -18.72 -9.39 -7.52
C THR A 169 -19.36 -9.97 -8.80
N GLY A 170 -19.59 -9.15 -9.82
CA GLY A 170 -20.02 -9.61 -11.15
C GLY A 170 -18.85 -10.11 -12.01
N ASN A 171 -19.13 -11.02 -12.94
CA ASN A 171 -18.15 -11.58 -13.90
C ASN A 171 -17.76 -10.59 -15.04
N ASN A 172 -17.78 -9.28 -14.76
CA ASN A 172 -17.60 -8.21 -15.73
C ASN A 172 -16.21 -7.57 -15.61
N SER A 173 -15.65 -7.11 -16.73
CA SER A 173 -14.42 -6.31 -16.71
C SER A 173 -14.73 -4.87 -16.30
N ILE A 174 -13.94 -4.31 -15.37
CA ILE A 174 -14.09 -2.95 -14.84
C ILE A 174 -12.83 -2.14 -15.16
N LEU A 175 -13.00 -0.89 -15.61
CA LEU A 175 -11.90 0.03 -15.91
C LEU A 175 -12.09 1.35 -15.15
N PHE A 176 -11.07 1.73 -14.38
CA PHE A 176 -11.07 2.97 -13.60
C PHE A 176 -10.39 4.11 -14.38
N ILE A 177 -11.11 5.19 -14.70
CA ILE A 177 -10.61 6.36 -15.46
C ILE A 177 -10.76 7.65 -14.63
N GLY A 178 -9.82 8.59 -14.79
CA GLY A 178 -9.96 9.96 -14.28
C GLY A 178 -8.63 10.72 -14.19
N PRO A 179 -8.61 11.94 -13.65
CA PRO A 179 -7.39 12.72 -13.41
C PRO A 179 -6.38 12.04 -12.44
N LYS A 180 -5.11 12.45 -12.46
CA LYS A 180 -4.11 11.96 -11.49
C LYS A 180 -4.52 12.35 -10.07
N GLY A 181 -4.34 11.46 -9.09
CA GLY A 181 -4.58 11.76 -7.67
C GLY A 181 -6.00 11.50 -7.15
N VAL A 182 -6.96 11.15 -8.01
CA VAL A 182 -8.37 10.91 -7.61
C VAL A 182 -8.62 9.56 -6.90
N GLY A 183 -7.58 8.88 -6.42
CA GLY A 183 -7.74 7.63 -5.65
C GLY A 183 -8.02 6.35 -6.44
N LYS A 184 -7.86 6.33 -7.77
CA LYS A 184 -8.03 5.09 -8.58
C LYS A 184 -7.23 3.90 -8.05
N THR A 185 -5.94 4.12 -7.81
CA THR A 185 -5.04 3.07 -7.29
C THR A 185 -5.40 2.69 -5.86
N SER A 186 -5.88 3.65 -5.05
CA SER A 186 -6.31 3.41 -3.68
C SER A 186 -7.54 2.50 -3.63
N ILE A 187 -8.54 2.75 -4.49
CA ILE A 187 -9.73 1.88 -4.61
C ILE A 187 -9.35 0.47 -5.05
N LEU A 188 -8.46 0.35 -6.04
CA LEU A 188 -7.99 -0.97 -6.51
C LEU A 188 -7.23 -1.74 -5.42
N ARG A 189 -6.35 -1.08 -4.66
CA ARG A 189 -5.62 -1.70 -3.57
C ARG A 189 -6.53 -2.13 -2.42
N ASP A 190 -7.47 -1.27 -2.04
CA ASP A 190 -8.46 -1.56 -1.00
C ASP A 190 -9.33 -2.78 -1.37
N LEU A 191 -9.76 -2.88 -2.63
CA LEU A 191 -10.44 -4.07 -3.14
C LEU A 191 -9.60 -5.34 -3.00
N CYS A 192 -8.33 -5.30 -3.38
CA CYS A 192 -7.45 -6.47 -3.28
C CYS A 192 -7.30 -6.94 -1.83
N ILE A 193 -7.20 -6.00 -0.87
CA ILE A 193 -7.11 -6.34 0.56
C ILE A 193 -8.42 -6.92 1.08
N GLN A 194 -9.56 -6.40 0.61
CA GLN A 194 -10.87 -6.83 1.09
C GLN A 194 -11.35 -8.17 0.50
N LEU A 195 -10.88 -8.55 -0.69
CA LEU A 195 -11.34 -9.74 -1.42
C LEU A 195 -10.50 -11.01 -1.16
N THR A 196 -9.38 -10.89 -0.46
CA THR A 196 -8.58 -12.02 0.04
C THR A 196 -9.13 -12.52 1.37
#